data_AF-A0A7V3H3L0-F1
#
_entry.id   AF-A0A7V3H3L0-F1
#
_cell.length_a   1.000
_cell.length_b   1.000
_cell.length_c   1.000
_cell.angle_alpha   90.00
_cell.angle_beta   90.00
_cell.angle_gamma   90.00
#
_symmetry.space_group_name_H-M   'P 1'
#
loop_
_entity.id
_entity.type
_entity.pdbx_description
1 polymer ?
#
loop_
_entity_poly.entity_id
_entity_poly.type
_entity_poly.pdbx_seq_one_letter_code
_entity_poly.pdbx_strand_id
1 'polypeptide(L)'
;MGGARGLVLGTERSLQVAGRRVTVVGLGRSGAAACRLLASSGATVTASDRSRAETLQVDLESLRAMGVRIEAGVHRPETILEAELLVVSPGVDVRVPLLARARALGIPILSEVELAYRSCQARFLGITGTNGKSTTTTLVGLMLERAGVPVVVAGNIGTALCEVVPGLGRDRWVVAELSSFQLETIETFRPEVACLLNITQNHLDRYVGLPDYMDAKARLFLNQEPGDWAVLNADDP
;
A
#
# COMPACT_ATOMS: atom_id res chain seq x y z
N MET A 1 -13.72 -31.22 -11.43
CA MET A 1 -13.75 -29.77 -11.70
C MET A 1 -13.56 -29.05 -10.38
N GLY A 2 -12.32 -28.64 -10.10
CA GLY A 2 -11.94 -28.08 -8.79
C GLY A 2 -12.55 -26.70 -8.60
N GLY A 3 -13.40 -26.56 -7.60
CA GLY A 3 -13.98 -25.28 -7.21
C GLY A 3 -12.89 -24.26 -6.93
N ALA A 4 -13.05 -23.05 -7.48
CA ALA A 4 -12.26 -21.89 -7.11
C ALA A 4 -12.35 -21.71 -5.59
N ARG A 5 -11.28 -22.07 -4.88
CA ARG A 5 -11.07 -21.63 -3.51
C ARG A 5 -10.89 -20.12 -3.59
N GLY A 6 -11.99 -19.40 -3.37
CA GLY A 6 -11.98 -17.96 -3.17
C GLY A 6 -10.85 -17.62 -2.22
N LEU A 7 -10.07 -16.59 -2.58
CA LEU A 7 -9.02 -16.09 -1.74
C LEU A 7 -9.66 -15.56 -0.46
N VAL A 8 -9.74 -16.39 0.58
CA VAL A 8 -9.99 -15.90 1.93
C VAL A 8 -8.69 -15.24 2.34
N LEU A 9 -8.57 -13.96 2.01
CA LEU A 9 -7.66 -13.08 2.72
C LEU A 9 -8.14 -13.08 4.17
N GLY A 10 -7.60 -13.98 4.99
CA GLY A 10 -7.98 -14.08 6.40
C GLY A 10 -7.72 -12.77 7.14
N THR A 11 -8.27 -12.65 8.34
CA THR A 11 -7.99 -11.52 9.27
C THR A 11 -6.55 -11.52 9.79
N GLU A 12 -5.78 -12.55 9.48
CA GLU A 12 -4.41 -12.71 9.95
C GLU A 12 -3.41 -11.91 9.08
N ARG A 13 -2.42 -11.31 9.75
CA ARG A 13 -1.29 -10.62 9.13
C ARG A 13 -0.36 -11.62 8.42
N SER A 14 -0.79 -12.12 7.27
CA SER A 14 -0.04 -13.05 6.43
C SER A 14 -0.31 -12.83 4.94
N LEU A 15 0.72 -13.00 4.11
CA LEU A 15 0.62 -12.93 2.66
C LEU A 15 0.64 -14.34 2.05
N GLN A 16 -0.45 -14.74 1.39
CA GLN A 16 -0.59 -16.05 0.74
C GLN A 16 -0.82 -15.87 -0.77
N VAL A 17 0.27 -15.63 -1.51
CA VAL A 17 0.22 -15.29 -2.97
C VAL A 17 0.96 -16.26 -3.88
N ALA A 18 1.67 -17.26 -3.33
CA ALA A 18 2.39 -18.23 -4.13
C ALA A 18 1.45 -18.96 -5.11
N GLY A 19 1.81 -18.97 -6.39
CA GLY A 19 1.02 -19.55 -7.48
C GLY A 19 -0.24 -18.78 -7.88
N ARG A 20 -0.56 -17.66 -7.22
CA ARG A 20 -1.75 -16.85 -7.53
C ARG A 20 -1.49 -15.87 -8.67
N ARG A 21 -2.51 -15.59 -9.48
CA ARG A 21 -2.47 -14.50 -10.48
C ARG A 21 -2.72 -13.16 -9.78
N VAL A 22 -1.69 -12.33 -9.70
CA VAL A 22 -1.77 -11.01 -9.06
C VAL A 22 -1.51 -9.94 -10.10
N THR A 23 -2.41 -8.96 -10.19
CA THR A 23 -2.22 -7.80 -11.08
C THR A 23 -1.92 -6.56 -10.26
N VAL A 24 -0.76 -5.95 -10.52
CA VAL A 24 -0.38 -4.65 -9.94
C VAL A 24 -0.83 -3.55 -10.89
N VAL A 25 -1.70 -2.66 -10.41
CA VAL A 25 -2.28 -1.56 -11.20
C VAL A 25 -1.54 -0.27 -10.87
N GLY A 26 -0.84 0.27 -11.85
CA GLY A 26 0.07 1.41 -11.72
C GLY A 26 1.50 0.96 -11.39
N LEU A 27 2.47 1.45 -12.15
CA LEU A 27 3.87 1.04 -12.16
C LEU A 27 4.82 2.22 -11.90
N GLY A 28 4.43 3.09 -10.96
CA GLY A 28 5.36 4.01 -10.29
C GLY A 28 6.23 3.31 -9.25
N ARG A 29 6.88 4.07 -8.37
CA ARG A 29 7.77 3.54 -7.31
C ARG A 29 7.13 2.44 -6.47
N SER A 30 5.96 2.70 -5.88
CA SER A 30 5.22 1.72 -5.06
C SER A 30 4.78 0.49 -5.85
N GLY A 31 4.31 0.68 -7.10
CA GLY A 31 3.90 -0.43 -7.96
C GLY A 31 5.06 -1.35 -8.34
N ALA A 32 6.21 -0.80 -8.69
CA ALA A 32 7.41 -1.58 -8.99
C ALA A 32 7.90 -2.36 -7.76
N ALA A 33 7.91 -1.74 -6.58
CA ALA A 33 8.25 -2.42 -5.33
C ALA A 33 7.28 -3.57 -5.00
N ALA A 34 5.98 -3.35 -5.16
CA ALA A 34 4.97 -4.39 -5.01
C ALA A 34 5.18 -5.55 -5.99
N CYS A 35 5.50 -5.28 -7.26
CA CYS A 35 5.78 -6.32 -8.25
C CYS A 35 6.95 -7.22 -7.82
N ARG A 36 8.06 -6.61 -7.35
CA ARG A 36 9.24 -7.37 -6.88
C ARG A 36 8.89 -8.26 -5.69
N LEU A 37 8.22 -7.70 -4.69
CA LEU A 37 7.80 -8.43 -3.50
C LEU A 37 6.89 -9.62 -3.85
N LEU A 38 5.89 -9.40 -4.70
CA LEU A 38 4.97 -10.45 -5.13
C LEU A 38 5.67 -11.55 -5.94
N ALA A 39 6.55 -11.18 -6.87
CA ALA A 39 7.32 -12.14 -7.67
C ALA A 39 8.26 -12.98 -6.78
N SER A 40 8.97 -12.35 -5.85
CA SER A 40 9.80 -13.04 -4.85
C SER A 40 8.99 -13.91 -3.90
N SER A 41 7.69 -13.61 -3.70
CA SER A 41 6.75 -14.42 -2.92
C SER A 41 6.07 -15.54 -3.74
N GLY A 42 6.51 -15.76 -4.98
CA GLY A 42 6.05 -16.84 -5.85
C GLY A 42 4.73 -16.58 -6.57
N ALA A 43 4.23 -15.33 -6.60
CA ALA A 43 3.05 -14.98 -7.36
C ALA A 43 3.32 -14.94 -8.87
N THR A 44 2.30 -15.21 -9.69
CA THR A 44 2.33 -14.90 -11.13
C THR A 44 1.88 -13.46 -11.32
N VAL A 45 2.83 -12.56 -11.55
CA VAL A 45 2.57 -11.10 -11.50
C VAL A 45 2.41 -10.52 -12.90
N THR A 46 1.34 -9.73 -13.09
CA THR A 46 1.22 -8.81 -14.22
C THR A 46 1.20 -7.37 -13.71
N ALA A 47 2.07 -6.52 -14.23
CA ALA A 47 2.05 -5.08 -13.99
C ALA A 47 1.28 -4.39 -15.13
N SER A 48 0.28 -3.59 -14.78
CA SER A 48 -0.55 -2.85 -15.74
C SER A 48 -0.47 -1.35 -15.48
N ASP A 49 -0.06 -0.56 -16.47
CA ASP A 49 0.01 0.90 -16.39
C ASP A 49 -0.56 1.56 -17.66
N ARG A 50 -1.25 2.70 -17.49
CA ARG A 50 -1.77 3.51 -18.60
C ARG A 50 -0.68 4.28 -19.37
N SER A 51 0.46 4.50 -18.73
CA SER A 51 1.60 5.22 -19.28
C SER A 51 2.35 4.29 -20.24
N ARG A 52 2.93 4.85 -21.29
CA ARG A 52 3.73 4.07 -22.24
C ARG A 52 5.01 3.58 -21.56
N ALA A 53 5.52 2.44 -22.00
CA ALA A 53 6.72 1.82 -21.42
C ALA A 53 7.91 2.80 -21.39
N GLU A 54 8.08 3.58 -22.45
CA GLU A 54 9.16 4.57 -22.61
C GLU A 54 9.10 5.73 -21.60
N THR A 55 7.92 5.99 -21.01
CA THR A 55 7.69 7.11 -20.08
C THR A 55 7.77 6.69 -18.62
N LEU A 56 7.80 5.38 -18.35
CA LEU A 56 7.84 4.84 -17.00
C LEU A 56 9.25 5.01 -16.41
N GLN A 57 9.33 5.65 -15.25
CA GLN A 57 10.59 5.86 -14.53
C GLN A 57 10.91 4.68 -13.60
N VAL A 58 10.87 3.47 -14.13
CA VAL A 58 11.18 2.24 -13.41
C VAL A 58 11.98 1.29 -14.30
N ASP A 59 12.77 0.43 -13.69
CA ASP A 59 13.53 -0.59 -14.39
C ASP A 59 12.61 -1.77 -14.81
N LEU A 60 12.02 -1.65 -16.00
CA LEU A 60 11.15 -2.68 -16.57
C LEU A 60 11.90 -3.96 -16.94
N GLU A 61 13.19 -3.88 -17.25
CA GLU A 61 13.99 -5.05 -17.60
C GLU A 61 14.23 -5.93 -16.39
N SER A 62 14.58 -5.33 -15.25
CA SER A 62 14.67 -6.01 -13.95
C SER A 62 13.36 -6.72 -13.60
N LEU A 63 12.21 -6.05 -13.76
CA LEU A 63 10.90 -6.68 -13.50
C LEU A 63 10.63 -7.88 -14.43
N ARG A 64 10.92 -7.74 -15.72
CA ARG A 64 10.77 -8.86 -16.68
C ARG A 64 11.70 -10.03 -16.35
N ALA A 65 12.93 -9.75 -15.92
CA ALA A 65 13.89 -10.77 -15.50
C ALA A 65 13.40 -11.56 -14.27
N MET A 66 12.56 -10.94 -13.42
CA MET A 66 11.86 -11.61 -12.32
C MET A 66 10.58 -12.35 -12.75
N GLY A 67 10.27 -12.39 -14.05
CA GLY A 67 9.07 -13.05 -14.58
C GLY A 67 7.80 -12.19 -14.52
N VAL A 68 7.91 -10.90 -14.22
CA VAL A 68 6.74 -9.99 -14.22
C VAL A 68 6.35 -9.66 -15.65
N ARG A 69 5.09 -9.97 -16.01
CA ARG A 69 4.51 -9.54 -17.29
C ARG A 69 4.20 -8.05 -17.24
N ILE A 70 4.58 -7.29 -18.25
CA ILE A 70 4.35 -5.84 -18.32
C ILE A 70 3.31 -5.50 -19.39
N GLU A 71 2.25 -4.80 -18.99
CA GLU A 71 1.22 -4.23 -19.86
C GLU A 71 1.22 -2.70 -19.69
N ALA A 72 1.95 -2.01 -20.58
CA ALA A 72 2.04 -0.56 -20.58
C ALA A 72 1.15 0.07 -21.66
N GLY A 73 0.74 1.32 -21.46
CA GLY A 73 -0.10 2.10 -22.36
C GLY A 73 -1.61 1.88 -22.21
N VAL A 74 -2.05 0.86 -21.44
CA VAL A 74 -3.47 0.52 -21.27
C VAL A 74 -3.69 -0.41 -20.07
N HIS A 75 -4.81 -0.22 -19.38
CA HIS A 75 -5.35 -1.22 -18.47
C HIS A 75 -6.29 -2.16 -19.22
N ARG A 76 -5.85 -3.39 -19.49
CA ARG A 76 -6.68 -4.39 -20.20
C ARG A 76 -7.74 -4.95 -19.25
N PRO A 77 -9.03 -4.89 -19.60
CA PRO A 77 -10.08 -5.44 -18.75
C PRO A 77 -9.89 -6.92 -18.43
N GLU A 78 -9.42 -7.71 -19.38
CA GLU A 78 -9.21 -9.16 -19.23
C GLU A 78 -8.18 -9.43 -18.12
N THR A 79 -7.02 -8.77 -18.19
CA THR A 79 -5.95 -8.89 -17.18
C THR A 79 -6.40 -8.49 -15.78
N ILE A 80 -7.23 -7.45 -15.67
CA ILE A 80 -7.68 -6.93 -14.38
C ILE A 80 -8.80 -7.79 -13.79
N LEU A 81 -9.74 -8.26 -14.62
CA LEU A 81 -10.92 -9.01 -14.16
C LEU A 81 -10.66 -10.52 -13.99
N GLU A 82 -9.56 -11.05 -14.52
CA GLU A 82 -9.14 -12.45 -14.33
C GLU A 82 -8.14 -12.66 -13.17
N ALA A 83 -7.70 -11.55 -12.55
CA ALA A 83 -6.81 -11.56 -11.41
C ALA A 83 -7.47 -12.17 -10.17
N GLU A 84 -6.70 -12.88 -9.36
CA GLU A 84 -7.15 -13.38 -8.05
C GLU A 84 -6.94 -12.34 -6.94
N LEU A 85 -6.08 -11.35 -7.19
CA LEU A 85 -5.77 -10.23 -6.31
C LEU A 85 -5.31 -9.04 -7.14
N LEU A 86 -5.81 -7.86 -6.83
CA LEU A 86 -5.30 -6.59 -7.34
C LEU A 86 -4.50 -5.87 -6.25
N VAL A 87 -3.33 -5.34 -6.63
CA VAL A 87 -2.56 -4.41 -5.79
C VAL A 87 -2.49 -3.08 -6.51
N VAL A 88 -3.03 -2.03 -5.89
CA VAL A 88 -3.20 -0.73 -6.54
C VAL A 88 -2.15 0.25 -6.01
N SER A 89 -1.38 0.82 -6.93
CA SER A 89 -0.44 1.89 -6.64
C SER A 89 -1.19 3.18 -6.25
N PRO A 90 -0.68 4.00 -5.32
CA PRO A 90 -1.40 5.16 -4.79
C PRO A 90 -1.86 6.18 -5.85
N GLY A 91 -1.12 6.30 -6.96
CA GLY A 91 -1.47 7.23 -8.04
C GLY A 91 -2.66 6.78 -8.90
N VAL A 92 -3.19 5.58 -8.71
CA VAL A 92 -4.34 5.05 -9.47
C VAL A 92 -5.63 5.37 -8.74
N ASP A 93 -6.65 5.84 -9.47
CA ASP A 93 -7.98 6.08 -8.90
C ASP A 93 -8.77 4.79 -8.71
N VAL A 94 -9.04 4.46 -7.44
CA VAL A 94 -9.78 3.25 -7.05
C VAL A 94 -11.24 3.29 -7.50
N ARG A 95 -11.75 4.47 -7.89
CA ARG A 95 -13.10 4.69 -8.41
C ARG A 95 -13.21 4.48 -9.91
N VAL A 96 -12.10 4.22 -10.63
CA VAL A 96 -12.17 3.98 -12.08
C VAL A 96 -13.11 2.80 -12.37
N PRO A 97 -13.91 2.86 -13.45
CA PRO A 97 -14.94 1.86 -13.72
C PRO A 97 -14.44 0.41 -13.70
N LEU A 98 -13.20 0.20 -14.14
CA LEU A 98 -12.60 -1.13 -14.19
C LEU A 98 -12.34 -1.72 -12.78
N LEU A 99 -11.87 -0.91 -11.82
CA LEU A 99 -11.67 -1.36 -10.44
C LEU A 99 -13.01 -1.50 -9.70
N ALA A 100 -13.99 -0.65 -10.00
CA ALA A 100 -15.35 -0.83 -9.50
C ALA A 100 -15.96 -2.16 -9.97
N ARG A 101 -15.73 -2.53 -11.25
CA ARG A 101 -16.17 -3.82 -11.79
C ARG A 101 -15.46 -5.00 -11.14
N ALA A 102 -14.14 -4.91 -10.93
CA ALA A 102 -13.37 -5.94 -10.22
C ALA A 102 -13.92 -6.18 -8.81
N ARG A 103 -14.22 -5.10 -8.07
CA ARG A 103 -14.84 -5.17 -6.74
C ARG A 103 -16.22 -5.84 -6.77
N ALA A 104 -17.04 -5.51 -7.77
CA ALA A 104 -18.36 -6.13 -7.94
C ALA A 104 -18.29 -7.64 -8.25
N LEU A 105 -17.15 -8.12 -8.80
CA LEU A 105 -16.87 -9.55 -8.99
C LEU A 105 -16.24 -10.22 -7.76
N GLY A 106 -16.04 -9.48 -6.67
CA GLY A 106 -15.42 -9.99 -5.44
C GLY A 106 -13.90 -10.18 -5.53
N ILE A 107 -13.23 -9.54 -6.50
CA ILE A 107 -11.76 -9.56 -6.60
C ILE A 107 -11.20 -8.64 -5.51
N PRO A 108 -10.35 -9.13 -4.60
CA PRO A 108 -9.75 -8.29 -3.57
C PRO A 108 -8.84 -7.22 -4.17
N ILE A 109 -8.87 -6.03 -3.59
CA ILE A 109 -8.10 -4.87 -4.05
C ILE A 109 -7.36 -4.30 -2.85
N LEU A 110 -6.04 -4.44 -2.82
CA LEU A 110 -5.19 -4.01 -1.71
C LEU A 110 -4.31 -2.83 -2.11
N SER A 111 -3.92 -2.01 -1.14
CA SER A 111 -2.86 -1.02 -1.34
C SER A 111 -1.48 -1.66 -1.21
N GLU A 112 -0.46 -0.93 -1.66
CA GLU A 112 0.94 -1.30 -1.40
C GLU A 112 1.27 -1.34 0.11
N VAL A 113 0.62 -0.50 0.93
CA VAL A 113 0.77 -0.50 2.39
C VAL A 113 0.26 -1.81 2.98
N GLU A 114 -0.93 -2.24 2.56
CA GLU A 114 -1.55 -3.47 3.02
C GLU A 114 -0.71 -4.69 2.64
N LEU A 115 -0.21 -4.72 1.40
CA LEU A 115 0.70 -5.76 0.92
C LEU A 115 1.97 -5.80 1.77
N ALA A 116 2.61 -4.66 2.02
CA ALA A 116 3.82 -4.58 2.81
C ALA A 116 3.61 -5.07 4.25
N TYR A 117 2.52 -4.65 4.89
CA TYR A 117 2.16 -5.03 6.25
C TYR A 117 1.96 -6.53 6.42
N ARG A 118 1.28 -7.19 5.45
CA ARG A 118 1.06 -8.64 5.45
C ARG A 118 2.31 -9.46 5.15
N SER A 119 3.37 -8.83 4.67
CA SER A 119 4.59 -9.49 4.20
C SER A 119 5.72 -9.52 5.23
N CYS A 120 5.56 -8.88 6.38
CA CYS A 120 6.57 -8.86 7.43
C CYS A 120 5.94 -8.90 8.82
N GLN A 121 6.78 -9.07 9.85
CA GLN A 121 6.35 -9.08 11.24
C GLN A 121 6.76 -7.79 11.99
N ALA A 122 7.34 -6.81 11.30
CA ALA A 122 7.78 -5.55 11.91
C ALA A 122 6.66 -4.79 12.61
N ARG A 123 7.03 -3.97 13.60
CA ARG A 123 6.10 -3.07 14.28
C ARG A 123 5.89 -1.84 13.41
N PHE A 124 4.67 -1.32 13.30
CA PHE A 124 4.37 -0.17 12.45
C PHE A 124 3.98 1.06 13.25
N LEU A 125 4.61 2.19 12.92
CA LEU A 125 4.20 3.53 13.32
C LEU A 125 3.76 4.29 12.07
N GLY A 126 2.48 4.57 11.92
CA GLY A 126 1.92 5.24 10.74
C GLY A 126 1.68 6.71 10.99
N ILE A 127 2.12 7.58 10.06
CA ILE A 127 1.94 9.03 10.14
C ILE A 127 1.25 9.54 8.89
N THR A 128 0.10 10.20 9.06
CA THR A 128 -0.60 10.90 7.98
C THR A 128 -1.00 12.31 8.40
N GLY A 129 -1.52 13.08 7.44
CA GLY A 129 -1.95 14.46 7.59
C GLY A 129 -1.89 15.19 6.25
N THR A 130 -2.40 16.42 6.17
CA THR A 130 -2.23 17.24 4.97
C THR A 130 -0.78 17.72 4.89
N ASN A 131 -0.24 18.28 5.97
CA ASN A 131 1.10 18.87 6.06
C ASN A 131 1.92 18.29 7.22
N GLY A 132 3.24 18.49 7.17
CA GLY A 132 4.17 18.09 8.24
C GLY A 132 4.57 16.60 8.27
N LYS A 133 3.89 15.75 7.47
CA LYS A 133 4.15 14.30 7.37
C LYS A 133 5.64 13.95 7.27
N SER A 134 6.31 14.43 6.22
CA SER A 134 7.71 14.09 5.95
C SER A 134 8.65 14.50 7.07
N THR A 135 8.51 15.73 7.57
CA THR A 135 9.31 16.21 8.70
C THR A 135 9.09 15.36 9.94
N THR A 136 7.84 15.08 10.32
CA THR A 136 7.54 14.28 11.50
C THR A 136 8.01 12.84 11.35
N THR A 137 7.77 12.20 10.20
CA THR A 137 8.23 10.84 9.91
C THR A 137 9.75 10.74 10.01
N THR A 138 10.49 11.67 9.41
CA THR A 138 11.96 11.70 9.52
C THR A 138 12.40 11.93 10.96
N LEU A 139 11.78 12.87 11.69
CA LEU A 139 12.16 13.19 13.06
C LEU A 139 11.95 11.99 14.00
N VAL A 140 10.82 11.29 13.89
CA VAL A 140 10.53 10.07 14.68
C VAL A 140 11.55 8.97 14.37
N GLY A 141 11.87 8.77 13.09
CA GLY A 141 12.92 7.82 12.69
C GLY A 141 14.27 8.13 13.34
N LEU A 142 14.71 9.38 13.28
CA LEU A 142 15.97 9.83 13.89
C LEU A 142 15.97 9.68 15.42
N MET A 143 14.84 9.97 16.08
CA MET A 143 14.71 9.80 17.53
C MET A 143 14.84 8.32 17.94
N LEU A 144 14.18 7.41 17.22
CA LEU A 144 14.27 5.97 17.50
C LEU A 144 15.69 5.43 17.26
N GLU A 145 16.32 5.84 16.16
CA GLU A 145 17.71 5.47 15.87
C GLU A 145 18.67 5.94 16.96
N ARG A 146 18.54 7.20 17.40
CA ARG A 146 19.35 7.78 18.49
C ARG A 146 19.11 7.11 19.84
N ALA A 147 17.92 6.57 20.06
CA ALA A 147 17.59 5.77 21.24
C ALA A 147 18.09 4.32 21.16
N GLY A 148 18.77 3.92 20.07
CA GLY A 148 19.23 2.55 19.86
C GLY A 148 18.11 1.57 19.50
N VAL A 149 16.94 2.06 19.09
CA VAL A 149 15.80 1.23 18.68
C VAL A 149 15.94 0.90 17.19
N PRO A 150 15.95 -0.39 16.78
CA PRO A 150 16.00 -0.76 15.38
C PRO A 150 14.80 -0.20 14.61
N VAL A 151 15.07 0.64 13.61
CA VAL A 151 14.03 1.36 12.86
C VAL A 151 14.37 1.46 11.37
N VAL A 152 13.33 1.53 10.55
CA VAL A 152 13.41 1.92 9.12
C VAL A 152 12.32 2.97 8.86
N VAL A 153 12.67 4.00 8.09
CA VAL A 153 11.73 5.03 7.62
C VAL A 153 11.38 4.76 6.16
N ALA A 154 10.09 4.70 5.82
CA ALA A 154 9.62 4.41 4.46
C ALA A 154 8.19 4.92 4.21
N GLY A 155 7.66 4.66 3.01
CA GLY A 155 6.29 4.96 2.62
C GLY A 155 6.20 6.01 1.52
N ASN A 156 5.37 7.03 1.73
CA ASN A 156 5.19 8.11 0.77
C ASN A 156 6.46 8.95 0.57
N ILE A 157 7.38 8.92 1.54
CA ILE A 157 8.72 9.52 1.47
C ILE A 157 9.80 8.47 1.21
N GLY A 158 10.81 8.84 0.41
CA GLY A 158 12.01 8.02 0.20
C GLY A 158 11.70 6.72 -0.51
N THR A 159 11.68 5.62 0.23
CA THR A 159 11.57 4.25 -0.27
C THR A 159 10.17 3.70 -0.04
N ALA A 160 9.63 2.94 -1.00
CA ALA A 160 8.33 2.26 -0.85
C ALA A 160 8.39 1.23 0.29
N LEU A 161 7.25 0.94 0.93
CA LEU A 161 7.19 -0.01 2.04
C LEU A 161 7.56 -1.42 1.57
N CYS A 162 7.03 -1.87 0.44
CA CYS A 162 7.30 -3.19 -0.15
C CYS A 162 8.79 -3.43 -0.46
N GLU A 163 9.59 -2.37 -0.58
CA GLU A 163 11.04 -2.49 -0.81
C GLU A 163 11.82 -2.71 0.51
N VAL A 164 11.31 -2.20 1.64
CA VAL A 164 12.04 -2.27 2.92
C VAL A 164 11.55 -3.38 3.85
N VAL A 165 10.30 -3.83 3.72
CA VAL A 165 9.72 -4.84 4.62
C VAL A 165 10.24 -6.28 4.46
N PRO A 166 10.81 -6.73 3.32
CA PRO A 166 11.31 -8.10 3.21
C PRO A 166 12.29 -8.46 4.34
N GLY A 167 11.99 -9.52 5.08
CA GLY A 167 12.84 -10.02 6.16
C GLY A 167 12.77 -9.25 7.48
N LEU A 168 11.92 -8.22 7.61
CA LEU A 168 11.80 -7.49 8.87
C LEU A 168 10.97 -8.25 9.92
N GLY A 169 11.58 -8.48 11.09
CA GLY A 169 10.97 -9.11 12.27
C GLY A 169 10.37 -8.13 13.26
N ARG A 170 9.74 -8.67 14.33
CA ARG A 170 9.06 -7.89 15.40
C ARG A 170 10.00 -6.99 16.22
N ASP A 171 11.31 -7.22 16.14
CA ASP A 171 12.36 -6.45 16.80
C ASP A 171 12.60 -5.08 16.16
N ARG A 172 12.00 -4.82 14.99
CA ARG A 172 12.21 -3.60 14.21
C ARG A 172 10.92 -2.81 14.04
N TRP A 173 11.06 -1.49 14.09
CA TRP A 173 10.02 -0.52 13.74
C TRP A 173 10.09 -0.11 12.27
N VAL A 174 8.92 0.04 11.65
CA VAL A 174 8.72 0.74 10.39
C VAL A 174 7.97 2.02 10.70
N VAL A 175 8.63 3.16 10.52
CA VAL A 175 8.03 4.49 10.60
C VAL A 175 7.56 4.86 9.19
N ALA A 176 6.25 4.73 8.97
CA ALA A 176 5.62 4.84 7.67
C ALA A 176 4.97 6.22 7.47
N GLU A 177 5.45 6.99 6.49
CA GLU A 177 4.68 8.12 5.97
C GLU A 177 3.56 7.60 5.06
N LEU A 178 2.32 8.01 5.32
CA LEU A 178 1.15 7.51 4.61
C LEU A 178 0.34 8.67 4.00
N SER A 179 0.11 8.61 2.69
CA SER A 179 -0.86 9.46 2.01
C SER A 179 -2.30 8.97 2.24
N SER A 180 -3.30 9.80 1.92
CA SER A 180 -4.70 9.36 1.94
C SER A 180 -4.95 8.25 0.90
N PHE A 181 -4.37 8.38 -0.31
CA PHE A 181 -4.51 7.39 -1.38
C PHE A 181 -4.03 5.99 -0.97
N GLN A 182 -2.93 5.92 -0.22
CA GLN A 182 -2.37 4.66 0.29
C GLN A 182 -3.27 3.95 1.30
N LEU A 183 -4.13 4.70 2.00
CA LEU A 183 -5.02 4.19 3.04
C LEU A 183 -6.38 3.72 2.48
N GLU A 184 -6.75 4.09 1.25
CA GLU A 184 -8.09 3.81 0.68
C GLU A 184 -8.43 2.32 0.59
N THR A 185 -7.43 1.46 0.35
CA THR A 185 -7.60 0.02 0.13
C THR A 185 -6.81 -0.84 1.10
N ILE A 186 -6.59 -0.34 2.32
CA ILE A 186 -6.17 -1.20 3.43
C ILE A 186 -7.32 -2.05 3.94
N GLU A 187 -7.00 -3.19 4.54
CA GLU A 187 -7.96 -4.12 5.12
C GLU A 187 -7.56 -4.49 6.55
N THR A 188 -6.35 -5.01 6.76
CA THR A 188 -5.85 -5.44 8.08
C THR A 188 -4.67 -4.61 8.56
N PHE A 189 -4.19 -3.63 7.78
CA PHE A 189 -3.16 -2.70 8.21
C PHE A 189 -3.51 -2.09 9.57
N ARG A 190 -2.63 -2.33 10.53
CA ARG A 190 -2.79 -1.94 11.93
C ARG A 190 -1.45 -1.43 12.46
N PRO A 191 -1.22 -0.11 12.41
CA PRO A 191 -0.09 0.47 13.11
C PRO A 191 -0.32 0.47 14.63
N GLU A 192 0.68 0.02 15.38
CA GLU A 192 0.67 0.06 16.85
C GLU A 192 0.66 1.51 17.37
N VAL A 193 1.21 2.44 16.59
CA VAL A 193 1.15 3.87 16.84
C VAL A 193 0.71 4.57 15.56
N ALA A 194 -0.42 5.24 15.59
CA ALA A 194 -0.99 6.00 14.47
C ALA A 194 -1.03 7.49 14.81
N CYS A 195 -0.55 8.33 13.90
CA CYS A 195 -0.55 9.77 14.07
C CYS A 195 -1.27 10.47 12.90
N LEU A 196 -2.28 11.27 13.22
CA LEU A 196 -2.93 12.19 12.28
C LEU A 196 -2.57 13.63 12.67
N LEU A 197 -1.74 14.27 11.84
CA LEU A 197 -1.15 15.58 12.19
C LEU A 197 -2.09 16.76 12.02
N ASN A 198 -2.85 16.79 10.94
CA ASN A 198 -3.78 17.87 10.59
C ASN A 198 -4.58 17.49 9.34
N ILE A 199 -5.76 18.10 9.19
CA ILE A 199 -6.60 18.02 8.00
C ILE A 199 -6.93 19.43 7.50
N THR A 200 -6.43 19.73 6.31
CA THR A 200 -6.84 20.91 5.52
C THR A 200 -7.21 20.49 4.11
N GLN A 201 -8.09 21.26 3.47
CA GLN A 201 -8.64 20.96 2.15
C GLN A 201 -7.52 20.76 1.12
N ASN A 202 -7.48 19.58 0.52
CA ASN A 202 -6.49 19.18 -0.48
C ASN A 202 -7.06 18.04 -1.35
N HIS A 203 -6.46 17.78 -2.50
CA HIS A 203 -6.81 16.66 -3.40
C HIS A 203 -8.29 16.58 -3.81
N LEU A 204 -8.90 17.72 -4.14
CA LEU A 204 -10.31 17.81 -4.59
C LEU A 204 -10.56 17.17 -5.97
N ASP A 205 -9.50 16.85 -6.70
CA ASP A 205 -9.54 16.01 -7.89
C ASP A 205 -9.82 14.54 -7.56
N ARG A 206 -9.40 14.08 -6.37
CA ARG A 206 -9.59 12.71 -5.87
C ARG A 206 -10.78 12.57 -4.93
N TYR A 207 -11.12 13.60 -4.16
CA TYR A 207 -12.18 13.51 -3.15
C TYR A 207 -13.31 14.48 -3.44
N VAL A 208 -14.55 14.03 -3.21
CA VAL A 208 -15.75 14.86 -3.44
C VAL A 208 -15.76 16.09 -2.53
N GLY A 209 -15.16 15.98 -1.35
CA GLY A 209 -14.98 17.09 -0.42
C GLY A 209 -14.09 16.70 0.75
N LEU A 210 -13.97 17.63 1.70
CA LEU A 210 -13.17 17.45 2.90
C LEU A 210 -13.56 16.19 3.72
N PRO A 211 -14.84 15.85 3.92
CA PRO A 211 -15.22 14.65 4.68
C PRO A 211 -14.68 13.35 4.06
N ASP A 212 -14.76 13.19 2.74
CA ASP A 212 -14.25 12.01 2.03
C ASP A 212 -12.71 11.90 2.14
N TYR A 213 -12.02 13.04 2.11
CA TYR A 213 -10.57 13.09 2.38
C TYR A 213 -10.21 12.74 3.82
N MET A 214 -11.01 13.22 4.80
CA MET A 214 -10.86 12.89 6.22
C MET A 214 -11.07 11.39 6.44
N ASP A 215 -12.14 10.83 5.90
CA ASP A 215 -12.46 9.40 6.00
C ASP A 215 -11.32 8.54 5.44
N ALA A 216 -10.78 8.90 4.27
CA ALA A 216 -9.64 8.21 3.69
C ALA A 216 -8.41 8.17 4.63
N LYS A 217 -8.16 9.25 5.38
CA LYS A 217 -7.07 9.30 6.37
C LYS A 217 -7.40 8.61 7.68
N ALA A 218 -8.64 8.72 8.14
CA ALA A 218 -9.12 8.09 9.37
C ALA A 218 -9.03 6.56 9.32
N ARG A 219 -9.01 5.97 8.11
CA ARG A 219 -8.70 4.55 7.90
C ARG A 219 -7.40 4.11 8.58
N LEU A 220 -6.43 5.02 8.80
CA LEU A 220 -5.22 4.75 9.57
C LEU A 220 -5.50 4.07 10.93
N PHE A 221 -6.64 4.38 11.55
CA PHE A 221 -7.04 3.88 12.86
C PHE A 221 -7.99 2.67 12.80
N LEU A 222 -8.43 2.23 11.60
CA LEU A 222 -9.54 1.29 11.39
C LEU A 222 -9.39 -0.03 12.16
N ASN A 223 -8.17 -0.54 12.25
CA ASN A 223 -7.87 -1.85 12.83
C ASN A 223 -7.14 -1.75 14.17
N GLN A 224 -7.04 -0.56 14.78
CA GLN A 224 -6.42 -0.43 16.10
C GLN A 224 -7.27 -1.14 17.16
N GLU A 225 -6.60 -1.75 18.14
CA GLU A 225 -7.21 -2.44 19.27
C GLU A 225 -6.72 -1.84 20.59
N PRO A 226 -7.31 -2.22 21.75
CA PRO A 226 -6.77 -1.84 23.04
C PRO A 226 -5.28 -2.17 23.18
N GLY A 227 -4.48 -1.17 23.52
CA GLY A 227 -3.02 -1.26 23.61
C GLY A 227 -2.27 -0.56 22.47
N ASP A 228 -2.95 -0.26 21.37
CA ASP A 228 -2.43 0.63 20.33
C ASP A 228 -2.63 2.10 20.70
N TRP A 229 -1.87 2.99 20.06
CA TRP A 229 -1.88 4.43 20.34
C TRP A 229 -2.38 5.23 19.15
N ALA A 230 -3.39 6.08 19.39
CA ALA A 230 -3.83 7.10 18.45
C ALA A 230 -3.35 8.48 18.92
N VAL A 231 -2.59 9.17 18.07
CA VAL A 231 -2.07 10.52 18.31
C VAL A 231 -2.78 11.48 17.36
N LEU A 232 -3.60 12.35 17.92
CA LEU A 232 -4.37 13.35 17.19
C LEU A 232 -3.92 14.75 17.57
N ASN A 233 -4.13 15.71 16.68
CA ASN A 233 -3.86 17.11 16.96
C ASN A 233 -5.03 17.73 17.73
N ALA A 234 -4.81 18.11 18.99
CA ALA A 234 -5.84 18.71 19.84
C ALA A 234 -6.32 20.08 19.32
N ASP A 235 -5.50 20.76 18.51
CA ASP A 235 -5.83 22.05 17.90
C ASP A 235 -6.57 21.93 16.55
N ASP A 236 -6.82 20.69 16.08
CA ASP A 236 -7.50 20.39 14.81
C ASP A 236 -8.60 19.32 15.04
N PRO A 237 -9.78 19.74 15.53
CA PRO A 237 -10.84 18.86 16.04
C PRO A 237 -11.66 18.12 14.96
#